data_AF-A0A382REN9-F1
#
_entry.id   AF-A0A382REN9-F1
#
_cell.length_a   1.000
_cell.length_b   1.000
_cell.length_c   1.000
_cell.angle_alpha   90.00
_cell.angle_beta   90.00
_cell.angle_gamma   90.00
#
_symmetry.space_group_name_H-M   'P 1'
#
loop_
_entity.id
_entity.type
_entity.pdbx_description
1 polymer ?
#
loop_
_entity_poly.entity_id
_entity_poly.type
_entity_poly.pdbx_seq_one_letter_code
_entity_poly.pdbx_strand_id
1 'polypeptide(L)'
;MRIVKDSNQLGRLEHLPSGSQLIATPQRVEMALAEMQEIHCEMQPGSALYFHGNILHGSDPNLSEQPRWALIFAYVAAKNTVVLPEVEKDLSPPLAGWSDDQVAVATARHWDGIQTQLR
;
A
#
# COMPACT_ATOMS: atom_id res chain seq x y z
N MET A 1 -9.92 -2.24 2.90
CA MET A 1 -9.26 -0.93 2.78
C MET A 1 -10.34 0.12 2.91
N ARG A 2 -10.09 1.23 3.61
CA ARG A 2 -10.98 2.41 3.60
C ARG A 2 -10.23 3.61 3.04
N ILE A 3 -10.92 4.45 2.28
CA ILE A 3 -10.39 5.68 1.70
C ILE A 3 -11.31 6.85 2.03
N VAL A 4 -10.76 8.06 2.11
CA VAL A 4 -11.55 9.28 2.13
C VAL A 4 -11.60 9.83 0.70
N LYS A 5 -12.77 9.75 0.07
CA LYS A 5 -12.98 10.17 -1.33
C LYS A 5 -12.53 11.61 -1.52
N ASP A 6 -11.84 11.88 -2.64
CA ASP A 6 -11.33 13.20 -3.04
C ASP A 6 -10.31 13.85 -2.07
N SER A 7 -9.87 13.15 -1.01
CA SER A 7 -8.90 13.69 -0.04
C SER A 7 -7.52 13.97 -0.62
N ASN A 8 -7.20 13.44 -1.80
CA ASN A 8 -5.98 13.80 -2.52
C ASN A 8 -5.91 15.30 -2.87
N GLN A 9 -7.06 15.99 -2.93
CA GLN A 9 -7.14 17.43 -3.17
C GLN A 9 -6.62 18.26 -1.98
N LEU A 10 -6.50 17.66 -0.79
CA LEU A 10 -5.90 18.29 0.40
C LEU A 10 -4.38 18.42 0.28
N GLY A 11 -3.76 17.78 -0.72
CA GLY A 11 -2.31 17.76 -0.90
C GLY A 11 -1.60 16.79 0.05
N ARG A 12 -0.27 16.95 0.18
CA ARG A 12 0.52 16.15 1.12
C ARG A 12 0.27 16.63 2.55
N LEU A 13 -0.20 15.73 3.40
CA LEU A 13 -0.34 15.97 4.83
C LEU A 13 0.93 15.51 5.57
N GLU A 14 1.25 16.21 6.67
CA GLU A 14 2.34 15.78 7.53
C GLU A 14 2.00 14.51 8.29
N HIS A 15 3.03 13.69 8.47
CA HIS A 15 2.93 12.40 9.14
C HIS A 15 3.61 12.44 10.50
N LEU A 16 3.04 11.69 11.44
CA LEU A 16 3.56 11.50 12.79
C LEU A 16 3.90 10.02 13.00
N PRO A 17 4.94 9.70 13.79
CA PRO A 17 5.19 8.33 14.21
C PRO A 17 4.04 7.76 15.04
N SER A 18 3.70 6.50 14.80
CA SER A 18 2.74 5.73 15.61
C SER A 18 3.19 4.27 15.66
N GLY A 19 3.86 3.90 16.75
CA GLY A 19 4.49 2.58 16.89
C GLY A 19 5.54 2.35 15.78
N SER A 20 5.35 1.29 15.00
CA SER A 20 6.18 0.95 13.83
C SER A 20 5.73 1.60 12.53
N GLN A 21 4.72 2.46 12.56
CA GLN A 21 4.08 3.05 11.38
C GLN A 21 4.17 4.58 11.40
N LEU A 22 3.88 5.18 10.25
CA LEU A 22 3.61 6.60 10.11
C LEU A 22 2.11 6.78 9.87
N ILE A 23 1.51 7.76 10.55
CA ILE A 23 0.11 8.13 10.37
C ILE A 23 0.00 9.58 9.92
N ALA A 24 -1.01 9.90 9.11
CA ALA A 24 -1.34 11.29 8.86
C ALA A 24 -1.74 11.99 10.18
N THR A 25 -1.49 13.29 10.27
CA THR A 25 -1.84 14.10 11.45
C THR A 25 -3.31 13.87 11.87
N PRO A 26 -3.60 13.33 13.08
CA PRO A 26 -4.95 12.92 13.47
C PRO A 26 -5.99 14.03 13.35
N GLN A 27 -5.62 15.26 13.73
CA GLN A 27 -6.51 16.43 13.63
C GLN A 27 -6.91 16.70 12.17
N ARG A 28 -6.01 16.50 11.20
CA ARG A 28 -6.32 16.66 9.77
C ARG A 28 -7.21 15.54 9.26
N VAL A 29 -7.01 14.32 9.74
CA VAL A 29 -7.86 13.17 9.42
C VAL A 29 -9.28 13.38 9.95
N GLU A 30 -9.43 13.84 11.19
CA GLU A 30 -10.73 14.17 11.79
C GLU A 30 -11.48 15.23 10.99
N MET A 31 -10.81 16.33 10.61
CA MET A 31 -11.40 17.36 9.75
C MET A 31 -11.83 16.79 8.39
N ALA A 32 -11.01 15.93 7.78
CA ALA A 32 -11.36 15.32 6.50
C ALA A 32 -12.57 14.38 6.64
N LEU A 33 -12.64 13.57 7.69
CA LEU A 33 -13.77 12.66 7.94
C LEU A 33 -15.07 13.39 8.29
N ALA A 34 -14.99 14.62 8.83
CA ALA A 34 -16.16 15.45 9.10
C ALA A 34 -16.81 16.00 7.81
N GLU A 35 -16.01 16.28 6.78
CA GLU A 35 -16.45 17.00 5.57
C GLU A 35 -16.48 16.14 4.30
N MET A 36 -15.75 15.02 4.30
CA MET A 36 -15.53 14.18 3.11
C MET A 36 -16.06 12.77 3.34
N GLN A 37 -16.42 12.10 2.25
CA GLN A 37 -16.99 10.76 2.29
C GLN A 37 -15.92 9.70 2.53
N GLU A 38 -16.04 8.91 3.60
CA GLU A 38 -15.31 7.65 3.74
C GLU A 38 -15.97 6.54 2.91
N ILE A 39 -15.16 5.76 2.19
CA ILE A 39 -15.58 4.64 1.36
C ILE A 39 -14.82 3.38 1.78
N HIS A 40 -15.56 2.31 2.02
CA HIS A 40 -15.01 0.97 2.23
C HIS A 40 -14.86 0.26 0.89
N CYS A 41 -13.61 -0.02 0.51
CA CYS A 41 -13.28 -0.75 -0.71
C CYS A 41 -13.24 -2.26 -0.41
N GLU A 42 -14.38 -2.92 -0.51
CA GLU A 42 -14.48 -4.39 -0.46
C GLU A 42 -14.00 -5.02 -1.77
N MET A 43 -13.20 -6.08 -1.66
CA MET A 43 -12.48 -6.66 -2.79
C MET A 43 -12.42 -8.19 -2.66
N GLN A 44 -12.62 -8.89 -3.77
CA GLN A 44 -12.39 -10.32 -3.86
C GLN A 44 -10.90 -10.61 -4.16
N PRO A 45 -10.38 -11.81 -3.84
CA PRO A 45 -9.03 -12.21 -4.23
C PRO A 45 -8.78 -11.97 -5.74
N GLY A 46 -7.63 -11.36 -6.06
CA GLY A 46 -7.28 -10.98 -7.44
C GLY A 46 -7.80 -9.62 -7.90
N SER A 47 -8.62 -8.93 -7.12
CA SER A 47 -9.01 -7.54 -7.41
C SER A 47 -7.84 -6.58 -7.23
N ALA A 48 -7.82 -5.49 -8.00
CA ALA A 48 -6.86 -4.39 -7.86
C ALA A 48 -7.58 -3.07 -7.58
N LEU A 49 -6.97 -2.25 -6.71
CA LEU A 49 -7.42 -0.89 -6.43
C LEU A 49 -6.29 0.10 -6.75
N TYR A 50 -6.55 1.03 -7.66
CA TYR A 50 -5.66 2.13 -7.98
C TYR A 50 -6.15 3.41 -7.30
N PHE A 51 -5.26 4.08 -6.58
CA PHE A 51 -5.57 5.35 -5.94
C PHE A 51 -4.35 6.26 -5.90
N HIS A 52 -4.58 7.57 -5.76
CA HIS A 52 -3.52 8.57 -5.71
C HIS A 52 -2.75 8.51 -4.37
N GLY A 53 -1.43 8.69 -4.39
CA GLY A 53 -0.59 8.55 -3.18
C GLY A 53 -0.92 9.52 -2.03
N ASN A 54 -1.58 10.65 -2.31
CA ASN A 54 -2.06 11.60 -1.30
C ASN A 54 -3.47 11.32 -0.79
N ILE A 55 -4.18 10.28 -1.27
CA ILE A 55 -5.49 9.95 -0.70
C ILE A 55 -5.28 9.51 0.75
N LEU A 56 -6.08 10.03 1.68
CA LEU A 56 -6.18 9.45 3.01
C LEU A 56 -6.78 8.05 2.86
N HIS A 57 -6.04 7.06 3.36
CA HIS A 57 -6.43 5.66 3.31
C HIS A 57 -5.96 4.95 4.57
N GLY A 58 -6.60 3.84 4.89
CA GLY A 58 -6.25 3.04 6.06
C GLY A 58 -6.95 1.70 6.09
N SER A 59 -6.74 0.98 7.19
CA SER A 59 -7.49 -0.23 7.48
C SER A 59 -7.66 -0.42 8.97
N ASP A 60 -8.77 -1.04 9.33
CA ASP A 60 -9.02 -1.41 10.71
C ASP A 60 -8.28 -2.71 11.08
N PRO A 61 -8.12 -2.99 12.38
CA PRO A 61 -7.53 -4.25 12.85
C PRO A 61 -8.26 -5.46 12.27
N ASN A 62 -7.51 -6.50 11.88
CA ASN A 62 -8.11 -7.78 11.51
C ASN A 62 -8.44 -8.57 12.78
N LEU A 63 -9.73 -8.66 13.11
CA LEU A 63 -10.25 -9.41 14.25
C LEU A 63 -10.75 -10.82 13.88
N SER A 64 -10.58 -11.24 12.62
CA SER A 64 -10.99 -12.56 12.15
C SER A 64 -9.88 -13.61 12.30
N GLU A 65 -10.25 -14.89 12.20
CA GLU A 65 -9.30 -16.01 12.19
C GLU A 65 -8.55 -16.17 10.85
N GLN A 66 -8.96 -15.42 9.81
CA GLN A 66 -8.39 -15.53 8.47
C GLN A 66 -7.42 -14.38 8.20
N PRO A 67 -6.21 -14.64 7.69
CA PRO A 67 -5.27 -13.58 7.37
C PRO A 67 -5.75 -12.78 6.15
N ARG A 68 -5.52 -11.47 6.17
CA ARG A 68 -5.83 -10.56 5.06
C ARG A 68 -4.55 -10.02 4.44
N TRP A 69 -4.15 -10.58 3.30
CA TRP A 69 -2.96 -10.18 2.57
C TRP A 69 -3.28 -9.18 1.46
N ALA A 70 -2.40 -8.19 1.28
CA ALA A 70 -2.44 -7.26 0.17
C ALA A 70 -1.02 -6.99 -0.31
N LEU A 71 -0.84 -6.85 -1.62
CA LEU A 71 0.38 -6.37 -2.24
C LEU A 71 0.17 -4.91 -2.65
N ILE A 72 1.08 -4.04 -2.26
CA ILE A 72 1.01 -2.60 -2.54
C ILE A 72 2.18 -2.24 -3.46
N PHE A 73 1.86 -1.63 -4.60
CA PHE A 73 2.84 -1.11 -5.55
C PHE A 73 2.65 0.40 -5.67
N ALA A 74 3.71 1.16 -5.41
CA ALA A 74 3.72 2.61 -5.57
C ALA A 74 4.44 2.98 -6.87
N TYR A 75 3.73 3.65 -7.77
CA TYR A 75 4.27 4.08 -9.06
C TYR A 75 4.47 5.60 -9.04
N VAL A 76 5.63 6.03 -9.55
CA VAL A 76 5.92 7.45 -9.83
C VAL A 76 6.33 7.60 -11.29
N ALA A 77 6.10 8.78 -11.86
CA ALA A 77 6.59 9.06 -13.22
C ALA A 77 8.12 8.92 -13.27
N ALA A 78 8.67 8.36 -14.35
CA ALA A 78 10.13 8.16 -14.49
C ALA A 78 10.95 9.45 -14.34
N LYS A 79 10.34 10.60 -14.64
CA LYS A 79 10.94 11.94 -14.46
C LYS A 79 10.89 12.46 -13.02
N ASN A 80 10.15 11.81 -12.12
CA ASN A 80 10.09 12.13 -10.69
C ASN A 80 11.17 11.32 -9.97
N THR A 81 12.42 11.71 -10.19
CA THR A 81 13.59 11.03 -9.66
C THR A 81 13.80 11.39 -8.19
N VAL A 82 14.40 10.47 -7.43
CA VAL A 82 14.86 10.76 -6.07
C VAL A 82 15.90 11.88 -6.13
N VAL A 83 15.77 12.86 -5.23
CA VAL A 83 16.69 14.02 -5.16
C VAL A 83 17.50 14.05 -3.86
N LEU A 84 17.16 13.19 -2.90
CA LEU A 84 17.84 13.10 -1.61
C LEU A 84 18.92 12.00 -1.69
N PRO A 85 20.22 12.33 -1.58
CA PRO A 85 21.31 11.35 -1.73
C PRO A 85 21.21 10.19 -0.73
N GLU A 86 20.74 10.46 0.48
CA GLU A 86 20.51 9.45 1.51
C GLU A 86 19.36 8.50 1.20
N VAL A 87 18.43 8.88 0.31
CA VAL A 87 17.38 7.97 -0.17
C VAL A 87 17.87 7.22 -1.41
N GLU A 88 18.63 7.88 -2.28
CA GLU A 88 19.18 7.28 -3.50
C GLU A 88 20.06 6.06 -3.20
N LYS A 89 20.90 6.13 -2.16
CA LYS A 89 21.75 5.00 -1.72
C LYS A 89 20.97 3.76 -1.27
N ASP A 90 19.72 3.95 -0.84
CA ASP A 90 18.86 2.88 -0.33
C ASP A 90 17.96 2.30 -1.45
N LEU A 91 18.02 2.86 -2.66
CA LEU A 91 17.31 2.33 -3.81
C LEU A 91 17.91 0.99 -4.21
N SER A 92 17.03 0.00 -4.39
CA SER A 92 17.42 -1.26 -5.01
C SER A 92 17.87 -1.02 -6.45
N PRO A 93 18.84 -1.81 -6.97
CA PRO A 93 19.15 -1.78 -8.39
C PRO A 93 17.88 -2.08 -9.19
N PRO A 94 17.78 -1.59 -10.44
CA PRO A 94 16.66 -1.92 -11.32
C PRO A 94 16.42 -3.42 -11.32
N LEU A 95 15.19 -3.81 -10.97
CA LEU A 95 14.81 -5.21 -10.98
C LEU A 95 14.78 -5.69 -12.42
N ALA A 96 15.51 -6.78 -12.70
CA ALA A 96 15.39 -7.46 -13.98
C ALA A 96 13.96 -8.00 -14.11
N GLY A 97 13.27 -7.61 -15.18
CA GLY A 97 11.95 -8.16 -15.49
C GLY A 97 12.02 -9.67 -15.67
N TRP A 98 11.06 -10.39 -15.09
CA TRP A 98 10.91 -11.82 -15.28
C TRP A 98 9.95 -12.10 -16.44
N SER A 99 10.19 -13.19 -17.18
CA SER A 99 9.21 -13.72 -18.11
C SER A 99 8.00 -14.32 -17.37
N ASP A 100 6.88 -14.47 -18.06
CA ASP A 100 5.67 -15.10 -17.50
C ASP A 100 5.96 -16.50 -16.94
N ASP A 101 6.81 -17.29 -17.61
CA ASP A 101 7.23 -18.61 -17.15
C ASP A 101 8.01 -18.53 -15.82
N GLN A 102 8.90 -17.56 -15.68
CA GLN A 102 9.66 -17.36 -14.44
C GLN A 102 8.75 -16.96 -13.29
N VAL A 103 7.76 -16.08 -13.55
CA VAL A 103 6.74 -15.71 -12.56
C VAL A 103 5.92 -16.93 -12.15
N ALA A 104 5.43 -17.72 -13.11
CA ALA A 104 4.62 -18.91 -12.84
C ALA A 104 5.35 -19.92 -11.95
N VAL A 105 6.62 -20.24 -12.28
CA VAL A 105 7.46 -21.14 -11.48
C VAL A 105 7.66 -20.60 -10.06
N ALA A 106 7.92 -19.30 -9.91
CA ALA A 106 8.16 -18.70 -8.61
C ALA A 106 6.89 -18.67 -7.73
N THR A 107 5.73 -18.38 -8.31
CA THR A 107 4.44 -18.39 -7.60
C THR A 107 4.09 -19.80 -7.13
N ALA A 108 4.28 -20.83 -7.96
CA ALA A 108 4.07 -22.23 -7.57
C ALA A 108 4.97 -22.63 -6.40
N ARG A 109 6.27 -22.33 -6.47
CA ARG A 109 7.22 -22.60 -5.38
C ARG A 109 6.83 -21.89 -4.07
N HIS A 110 6.38 -20.63 -4.16
CA HIS A 110 5.94 -19.89 -2.98
C HIS A 110 4.70 -20.53 -2.34
N TRP A 111 3.73 -20.93 -3.16
CA TRP A 111 2.53 -21.62 -2.70
C TRP A 111 2.86 -22.92 -1.96
N ASP A 112 3.73 -23.76 -2.51
CA ASP A 112 4.16 -24.99 -1.86
C ASP A 112 4.84 -24.74 -0.52
N GLY A 113 5.64 -23.67 -0.43
CA GLY A 113 6.27 -23.23 0.82
C GLY A 113 5.26 -22.83 1.89
N ILE A 114 4.23 -22.04 1.52
CA ILE A 114 3.13 -21.68 2.43
C ILE A 114 2.41 -22.94 2.92
N GLN A 115 2.07 -23.85 2.02
CA GLN A 115 1.35 -25.08 2.36
C GLN A 115 2.16 -25.98 3.31
N THR A 116 3.48 -25.96 3.20
CA THR A 116 4.37 -26.75 4.08
C THR A 116 4.44 -26.16 5.48
N GLN A 117 4.40 -24.83 5.64
CA GLN A 117 4.43 -24.17 6.96
C GLN A 117 3.10 -24.24 7.72
N LEU A 118 2.00 -24.53 7.02
CA LEU A 118 0.67 -24.69 7.60
C LEU A 118 0.37 -26.14 8.05
N ARG A 119 1.27 -27.09 7.82
CA ARG A 119 1.21 -28.48 8.31
C ARG A 119 2.04 -28.65 9.57
#